data_AF-A0A1W6ZWY6-F1
#
_entry.id   AF-A0A1W6ZWY6-F1
#
_cell.length_a   1.000
_cell.length_b   1.000
_cell.length_c   1.000
_cell.angle_alpha   90.00
_cell.angle_beta   90.00
_cell.angle_gamma   90.00
#
_symmetry.space_group_name_H-M   'P 1'
#
loop_
_entity.id
_entity.type
_entity.pdbx_description
1 polymer ?
#
loop_
_entity_poly.entity_id
_entity_poly.type
_entity_poly.pdbx_seq_one_letter_code
_entity_poly.pdbx_strand_id
1 'polypeptide(L)'
;MIGNQTSTVSVAQSQGDSETQDQLQVSTASLTRLLSAMGLPEVAVFCGGLLLTISCTGLAIAQGAGVPMALMAGYCSLAATIALVIAFHVLKNPPARVAPTVAAVSQQPNYSAWKLVSQMNIANASRLWCDIEPGHPYSRDSMAWATAMLDAIKTGALPIAAKPNMSKELIDRERANPTWHTEITREALQSWAKAHGHNPEFLRQ
;
A
#
# COMPACT_ATOMS: atom_id res chain seq x y z
N MET A 1 -70.34 27.93 40.49
CA MET A 1 -68.94 27.70 40.07
C MET A 1 -68.90 26.41 39.28
N ILE A 2 -68.98 26.50 37.97
CA ILE A 2 -68.93 25.36 37.03
C ILE A 2 -67.93 25.77 35.96
N GLY A 3 -66.84 25.02 35.86
CA GLY A 3 -65.80 25.22 34.85
C GLY A 3 -66.20 24.56 33.54
N ASN A 4 -65.98 25.27 32.44
CA ASN A 4 -66.02 24.71 31.10
C ASN A 4 -65.00 25.47 30.24
N GLN A 5 -63.88 24.83 29.91
CA GLN A 5 -62.96 25.32 28.89
C GLN A 5 -63.02 24.39 27.69
N THR A 6 -63.60 24.90 26.62
CA THR A 6 -63.68 24.28 25.31
C THR A 6 -62.34 24.42 24.62
N SER A 7 -61.82 23.29 24.13
CA SER A 7 -60.65 23.20 23.25
C SER A 7 -60.89 23.90 21.91
N THR A 8 -59.81 24.42 21.30
CA THR A 8 -59.44 24.10 19.91
C THR A 8 -58.01 24.59 19.66
N VAL A 9 -57.07 23.64 19.70
CA VAL A 9 -55.72 23.74 19.15
C VAL A 9 -55.83 23.35 17.68
N SER A 10 -55.27 24.15 16.77
CA SER A 10 -54.99 23.72 15.41
C SER A 10 -53.82 24.50 14.84
N VAL A 11 -53.08 23.79 13.98
CA VAL A 11 -52.02 24.26 13.07
C VAL A 11 -50.60 24.26 13.65
N ALA A 12 -49.97 23.08 13.61
CA ALA A 12 -48.52 22.95 13.45
C ALA A 12 -48.19 21.55 12.90
N GLN A 13 -48.54 21.26 11.64
CA GLN A 13 -48.18 20.00 10.99
C GLN A 13 -48.06 20.21 9.47
N SER A 14 -46.93 20.78 9.02
CA SER A 14 -46.50 20.76 7.60
C SER A 14 -45.09 21.34 7.45
N GLN A 15 -44.08 20.81 8.12
CA GLN A 15 -42.69 21.28 7.92
C GLN A 15 -41.61 20.21 8.14
N GLY A 16 -41.99 18.92 8.19
CA GLY A 16 -41.04 17.80 8.40
C GLY A 16 -40.76 16.95 7.15
N ASP A 17 -41.56 17.07 6.09
CA ASP A 17 -41.49 16.14 4.94
C ASP A 17 -40.53 16.60 3.82
N SER A 18 -40.11 17.87 3.79
CA SER A 18 -39.26 18.38 2.72
C SER A 18 -37.77 18.01 2.88
N GLU A 19 -37.22 17.99 4.09
CA GLU A 19 -35.79 17.69 4.30
C GLU A 19 -35.45 16.20 4.09
N THR A 20 -36.38 15.30 4.40
CA THR A 20 -36.19 13.86 4.16
C THR A 20 -36.25 13.51 2.67
N GLN A 21 -37.01 14.26 1.88
CA GLN A 21 -37.17 14.03 0.45
C GLN A 21 -35.92 14.45 -0.34
N ASP A 22 -35.26 15.55 0.05
CA ASP A 22 -34.01 16.01 -0.57
C ASP A 22 -32.83 15.10 -0.25
N GLN A 23 -32.74 14.57 0.98
CA GLN A 23 -31.72 13.57 1.35
C GLN A 23 -31.84 12.27 0.53
N LEU A 24 -33.08 11.82 0.27
CA LEU A 24 -33.31 10.63 -0.55
C LEU A 24 -32.91 10.85 -2.02
N GLN A 25 -33.17 12.04 -2.58
CA GLN A 25 -32.81 12.34 -3.97
C GLN A 25 -31.30 12.47 -4.19
N VAL A 26 -30.57 13.05 -3.25
CA VAL A 26 -29.10 13.17 -3.32
C VAL A 26 -28.43 11.78 -3.22
N SER A 27 -29.00 10.89 -2.40
CA SER A 27 -28.51 9.51 -2.22
C SER A 27 -28.73 8.66 -3.47
N THR A 28 -29.91 8.75 -4.09
CA THR A 28 -30.24 7.98 -5.31
C THR A 28 -29.42 8.41 -6.53
N ALA A 29 -29.15 9.71 -6.70
CA ALA A 29 -28.29 10.21 -7.78
C ALA A 29 -26.84 9.73 -7.65
N SER A 30 -26.33 9.63 -6.42
CA SER A 30 -24.98 9.14 -6.14
C SER A 30 -24.82 7.64 -6.38
N LEU A 31 -25.82 6.85 -5.97
CA LEU A 31 -25.87 5.41 -6.25
C LEU A 31 -25.94 5.10 -7.74
N THR A 32 -26.73 5.88 -8.49
CA THR A 32 -26.87 5.68 -9.94
C THR A 32 -25.56 5.92 -10.68
N ARG A 33 -24.78 6.93 -10.27
CA ARG A 33 -23.44 7.19 -10.83
C ARG A 33 -22.43 6.11 -10.49
N LEU A 34 -22.50 5.54 -9.28
CA LEU A 34 -21.65 4.42 -8.89
C LEU A 34 -22.00 3.16 -9.69
N LEU A 35 -23.28 2.85 -9.83
CA LEU A 35 -23.77 1.72 -10.64
C LEU A 35 -23.38 1.85 -12.12
N SER A 36 -23.40 3.06 -12.69
CA SER A 36 -23.00 3.28 -14.08
C SER A 36 -21.48 3.22 -14.29
N ALA A 37 -20.69 3.31 -13.22
CA ALA A 37 -19.22 3.19 -13.27
C ALA A 37 -18.74 1.75 -13.07
N MET A 38 -19.62 0.85 -12.59
CA MET A 38 -19.29 -0.54 -12.33
C MET A 38 -19.40 -1.39 -13.59
N GLY A 39 -18.45 -2.29 -13.80
CA GLY A 39 -18.52 -3.24 -14.91
C GLY A 39 -19.64 -4.26 -14.71
N LEU A 40 -20.14 -4.86 -15.81
CA LEU A 40 -21.09 -5.98 -15.80
C LEU A 40 -20.86 -7.04 -14.70
N PRO A 41 -19.63 -7.54 -14.44
CA PRO A 41 -19.41 -8.54 -13.37
C PRO A 41 -19.57 -7.97 -11.95
N GLU A 42 -19.34 -6.68 -11.73
CA GLU A 42 -19.42 -6.05 -10.41
C GLU A 42 -20.88 -5.79 -10.02
N VAL A 43 -21.70 -5.39 -11.00
CA VAL A 43 -23.16 -5.28 -10.83
C VAL A 43 -23.76 -6.64 -10.50
N ALA A 44 -23.30 -7.72 -11.14
CA ALA A 44 -23.77 -9.08 -10.86
C ALA A 44 -23.46 -9.52 -9.42
N VAL A 45 -22.25 -9.21 -8.90
CA VAL A 45 -21.87 -9.51 -7.51
C VAL A 45 -22.71 -8.69 -6.52
N PHE A 46 -22.93 -7.41 -6.80
CA PHE A 46 -23.74 -6.54 -5.95
C PHE A 46 -25.22 -6.97 -5.92
N CYS A 47 -25.82 -7.23 -7.07
CA CYS A 47 -27.20 -7.74 -7.17
C CYS A 47 -27.34 -9.12 -6.49
N GLY A 48 -26.36 -10.01 -6.66
CA GLY A 48 -26.34 -11.31 -5.99
C GLY A 48 -26.34 -11.19 -4.47
N GLY A 49 -25.51 -10.29 -3.91
CA GLY A 49 -25.46 -10.02 -2.47
C GLY A 49 -26.75 -9.41 -1.92
N LEU A 50 -27.39 -8.50 -2.67
CA LEU A 50 -28.69 -7.92 -2.30
C LEU A 50 -29.79 -8.97 -2.27
N LEU A 51 -29.89 -9.81 -3.32
CA LEU A 51 -30.88 -10.89 -3.38
C LEU A 51 -30.69 -11.89 -2.25
N LEU A 52 -29.44 -12.24 -1.92
CA LEU A 52 -29.12 -13.11 -0.79
C LEU A 52 -29.58 -12.50 0.54
N THR A 53 -29.32 -11.21 0.74
CA THR A 53 -29.69 -10.49 1.96
C THR A 53 -31.21 -10.43 2.15
N ILE A 54 -31.95 -10.14 1.08
CA ILE A 54 -33.43 -10.12 1.10
C ILE A 54 -33.98 -11.53 1.38
N SER A 55 -33.40 -12.55 0.74
CA SER A 55 -33.82 -13.95 0.90
C SER A 55 -33.59 -14.46 2.32
N CYS A 56 -32.41 -14.19 2.92
CA CYS A 56 -32.10 -14.57 4.30
C CYS A 56 -33.00 -13.87 5.32
N THR A 57 -33.28 -12.58 5.10
CA THR A 57 -34.16 -11.80 5.99
C THR A 57 -35.60 -12.32 5.93
N GLY A 58 -36.11 -12.59 4.72
CA GLY A 58 -37.44 -13.17 4.53
C GLY A 58 -37.57 -14.55 5.16
N LEU A 59 -36.55 -15.40 5.02
CA LEU A 59 -36.53 -16.74 5.62
C LEU A 59 -36.51 -16.68 7.16
N ALA A 60 -35.74 -15.76 7.74
CA ALA A 60 -35.67 -15.57 9.19
C ALA A 60 -37.02 -15.13 9.79
N ILE A 61 -37.73 -14.22 9.09
CA ILE A 61 -39.07 -13.79 9.50
C ILE A 61 -40.07 -14.95 9.39
N ALA A 62 -39.98 -15.76 8.33
CA ALA A 62 -40.84 -16.94 8.15
C ALA A 62 -40.64 -18.00 9.26
N GLN A 63 -39.43 -18.07 9.85
CA GLN A 63 -39.13 -18.95 10.98
C GLN A 63 -39.50 -18.34 12.35
N GLY A 64 -40.12 -17.16 12.38
CA GLY A 64 -40.55 -16.50 13.62
C GLY A 64 -39.40 -15.86 14.40
N ALA A 65 -38.26 -15.60 13.76
CA ALA A 65 -37.19 -14.86 14.40
C ALA A 65 -37.64 -13.43 14.73
N GLY A 66 -37.20 -12.90 15.86
CA GLY A 66 -37.48 -11.51 16.22
C GLY A 66 -36.92 -10.55 15.17
N VAL A 67 -37.73 -9.55 14.80
CA VAL A 67 -37.34 -8.43 13.92
C VAL A 67 -35.92 -7.88 14.18
N PRO A 68 -35.46 -7.68 15.44
CA PRO A 68 -34.10 -7.20 15.68
C PRO A 68 -32.99 -8.17 15.22
N MET A 69 -33.21 -9.48 15.32
CA MET A 69 -32.24 -10.48 14.83
C MET A 69 -32.18 -10.52 13.31
N ALA A 70 -33.34 -10.38 12.65
CA ALA A 70 -33.41 -10.31 11.19
C ALA A 70 -32.69 -9.06 10.65
N LEU A 71 -32.83 -7.91 11.31
CA LEU A 71 -32.14 -6.67 10.95
C LEU A 71 -30.62 -6.78 11.11
N MET A 72 -30.13 -7.40 12.20
CA MET A 72 -28.69 -7.61 12.41
C MET A 72 -28.07 -8.52 11.36
N ALA A 73 -28.74 -9.63 11.02
CA ALA A 73 -28.29 -10.55 9.98
C ALA A 73 -28.26 -9.86 8.60
N GLY A 74 -29.26 -9.04 8.30
CA GLY A 74 -29.33 -8.25 7.07
C GLY A 74 -28.18 -7.24 6.96
N TYR A 75 -27.94 -6.47 8.02
CA TYR A 75 -26.86 -5.48 8.03
C TYR A 75 -25.47 -6.11 7.92
N CYS A 76 -25.23 -7.23 8.62
CA CYS A 76 -23.96 -7.96 8.54
C CYS A 76 -23.68 -8.46 7.11
N SER A 77 -24.71 -8.99 6.44
CA SER A 77 -24.60 -9.47 5.06
C SER A 77 -24.31 -8.34 4.07
N LEU A 78 -24.94 -7.18 4.27
CA LEU A 78 -24.70 -5.98 3.46
C LEU A 78 -23.28 -5.44 3.65
N ALA A 79 -22.81 -5.35 4.90
CA ALA A 79 -21.44 -4.93 5.21
C ALA A 79 -20.39 -5.87 4.60
N ALA A 80 -20.61 -7.18 4.69
CA ALA A 80 -19.73 -8.18 4.07
C ALA A 80 -19.70 -8.06 2.54
N THR A 81 -20.86 -7.81 1.92
CA THR A 81 -20.96 -7.62 0.46
C THR A 81 -20.20 -6.36 0.02
N ILE A 82 -20.36 -5.23 0.73
CA ILE A 82 -19.61 -4.00 0.43
C ILE A 82 -18.11 -4.21 0.60
N ALA A 83 -17.68 -4.86 1.69
CA ALA A 83 -16.28 -5.17 1.93
C ALA A 83 -15.67 -6.05 0.82
N LEU A 84 -16.41 -7.05 0.34
CA LEU A 84 -15.98 -7.89 -0.77
C LEU A 84 -15.88 -7.12 -2.08
N VAL A 85 -16.82 -6.22 -2.37
CA VAL A 85 -16.77 -5.34 -3.56
C VAL A 85 -15.54 -4.44 -3.51
N ILE A 86 -15.24 -3.83 -2.37
CA ILE A 86 -14.03 -3.02 -2.17
C ILE A 86 -12.77 -3.87 -2.34
N ALA A 87 -12.70 -5.04 -1.70
CA ALA A 87 -11.57 -5.96 -1.82
C ALA A 87 -11.35 -6.41 -3.27
N PHE A 88 -12.43 -6.71 -4.00
CA PHE A 88 -12.37 -7.10 -5.39
C PHE A 88 -11.94 -5.93 -6.30
N HIS A 89 -12.38 -4.70 -6.02
CA HIS A 89 -11.87 -3.51 -6.69
C HIS A 89 -10.39 -3.28 -6.42
N VAL A 90 -9.91 -3.46 -5.19
CA VAL A 90 -8.50 -3.36 -4.82
C VAL A 90 -7.67 -4.47 -5.47
N LEU A 91 -8.24 -5.67 -5.69
CA LEU A 91 -7.54 -6.76 -6.38
C LEU A 91 -7.49 -6.58 -7.90
N LYS A 92 -8.58 -6.09 -8.51
CA LYS A 92 -8.67 -5.84 -9.96
C LYS A 92 -7.95 -4.58 -10.40
N ASN A 93 -8.10 -3.53 -9.61
CA ASN A 93 -7.37 -2.28 -9.72
C ASN A 93 -6.46 -2.25 -8.50
N PRO A 94 -5.36 -3.03 -8.48
CA PRO A 94 -4.33 -2.82 -7.47
C PRO A 94 -4.08 -1.32 -7.45
N PRO A 95 -4.24 -0.64 -6.30
CA PRO A 95 -4.04 0.80 -6.24
C PRO A 95 -2.69 0.99 -6.91
N ALA A 96 -2.69 1.65 -8.07
CA ALA A 96 -1.47 2.00 -8.77
C ALA A 96 -0.67 2.64 -7.66
N ARG A 97 0.36 1.93 -7.19
CA ARG A 97 1.09 2.28 -5.99
C ARG A 97 1.38 3.74 -6.21
N VAL A 98 0.76 4.62 -5.43
CA VAL A 98 0.96 6.06 -5.59
C VAL A 98 2.36 6.29 -5.03
N ALA A 99 3.35 5.80 -5.79
CA ALA A 99 4.66 6.35 -5.82
C ALA A 99 4.38 7.83 -6.09
N PRO A 100 4.81 8.73 -5.20
CA PRO A 100 4.72 10.15 -5.51
C PRO A 100 5.32 10.30 -6.91
N THR A 101 4.52 10.81 -7.84
CA THR A 101 4.93 11.20 -9.18
C THR A 101 5.83 12.42 -9.01
N VAL A 102 6.99 12.23 -8.40
CA VAL A 102 8.16 13.06 -8.67
C VAL A 102 8.49 12.69 -10.09
N ALA A 103 8.38 13.66 -11.00
CA ALA A 103 8.73 13.49 -12.39
C ALA A 103 10.01 12.66 -12.49
N ALA A 104 9.88 11.41 -12.95
CA ALA A 104 10.98 10.54 -13.27
C ALA A 104 11.62 11.09 -14.55
N VAL A 105 12.27 12.24 -14.43
CA VAL A 105 13.50 12.43 -15.19
C VAL A 105 14.36 11.27 -14.73
N SER A 106 14.66 10.35 -15.62
CA SER A 106 15.71 9.35 -15.44
C SER A 106 17.04 10.08 -15.30
N GLN A 107 17.20 10.81 -14.18
CA GLN A 107 18.47 11.39 -13.81
C GLN A 107 19.33 10.18 -13.50
N GLN A 108 20.15 9.82 -14.49
CA GLN A 108 21.28 8.95 -14.24
C GLN A 108 21.97 9.45 -12.96
N PRO A 109 22.41 8.53 -12.10
CA PRO A 109 23.06 8.92 -10.88
C PRO A 109 24.19 9.88 -11.18
N ASN A 110 24.47 10.81 -10.27
CA ASN A 110 25.56 11.76 -10.49
C ASN A 110 26.91 11.06 -10.29
N TYR A 111 27.35 10.30 -11.30
CA TYR A 111 28.59 9.52 -11.25
C TYR A 111 29.81 10.39 -10.98
N SER A 112 29.79 11.67 -11.38
CA SER A 112 30.89 12.58 -11.09
C SER A 112 31.07 12.82 -9.58
N ALA A 113 29.96 12.95 -8.83
CA ALA A 113 29.99 13.09 -7.38
C ALA A 113 30.36 11.76 -6.71
N TRP A 114 29.73 10.66 -7.14
CA TRP A 114 29.99 9.33 -6.57
C TRP A 114 31.40 8.81 -6.86
N LYS A 115 32.07 9.35 -7.89
CA LYS A 115 33.50 9.10 -8.17
C LYS A 115 34.44 9.57 -7.06
N LEU A 116 34.05 10.61 -6.32
CA LEU A 116 34.85 11.18 -5.25
C LEU A 116 34.66 10.45 -3.91
N VAL A 117 33.65 9.57 -3.81
CA VAL A 117 33.34 8.82 -2.60
C VAL A 117 34.21 7.56 -2.55
N SER A 118 35.12 7.50 -1.57
CA SER A 118 36.05 6.38 -1.35
C SER A 118 35.43 5.19 -0.63
N GLN A 119 34.45 5.43 0.24
CA GLN A 119 33.76 4.42 1.02
C GLN A 119 32.26 4.54 0.83
N MET A 120 31.59 3.42 0.59
CA MET A 120 30.15 3.40 0.42
C MET A 120 29.54 2.18 1.10
N ASN A 121 28.32 2.36 1.56
CA ASN A 121 27.50 1.31 2.14
C ASN A 121 26.95 0.41 1.03
N ILE A 122 26.73 -0.87 1.34
CA ILE A 122 26.20 -1.86 0.37
C ILE A 122 24.88 -1.42 -0.23
N ALA A 123 23.99 -0.83 0.59
CA ALA A 123 22.73 -0.24 0.14
C ALA A 123 22.89 0.80 -0.98
N ASN A 124 23.96 1.60 -0.96
CA ASN A 124 24.21 2.64 -1.95
C ASN A 124 24.95 2.05 -3.15
N ALA A 125 25.93 1.18 -2.90
CA ALA A 125 26.65 0.45 -3.94
C ALA A 125 25.70 -0.35 -4.83
N SER A 126 24.73 -1.07 -4.25
CA SER A 126 23.79 -1.89 -5.01
C SER A 126 22.78 -1.08 -5.83
N ARG A 127 22.46 0.14 -5.40
CA ARG A 127 21.63 1.09 -6.17
C ARG A 127 22.41 1.65 -7.34
N LEU A 128 23.62 2.13 -7.09
CA LEU A 128 24.52 2.63 -8.13
C LEU A 128 24.86 1.55 -9.16
N TRP A 129 24.88 0.29 -8.76
CA TRP A 129 25.02 -0.86 -9.66
C TRP A 129 23.88 -1.00 -10.66
N CYS A 130 22.70 -0.49 -10.32
CA CYS A 130 21.50 -0.53 -11.15
C CYS A 130 21.13 0.85 -11.73
N ASP A 131 22.09 1.78 -11.78
CA ASP A 131 21.88 3.16 -12.23
C ASP A 131 20.79 3.92 -11.43
N ILE A 132 20.67 3.64 -10.13
CA ILE A 132 19.73 4.30 -9.21
C ILE A 132 20.48 5.23 -8.26
N GLU A 133 20.07 6.51 -8.19
CA GLU A 133 20.66 7.46 -7.27
C GLU A 133 20.36 7.05 -5.81
N PRO A 134 21.38 7.04 -4.93
CA PRO A 134 21.19 6.78 -3.51
C PRO A 134 20.17 7.73 -2.87
N GLY A 135 19.23 7.17 -2.09
CA GLY A 135 18.07 7.90 -1.56
C GLY A 135 16.75 7.56 -2.27
N HIS A 136 16.81 6.98 -3.48
CA HIS A 136 15.62 6.43 -4.12
C HIS A 136 15.23 5.02 -3.61
N PRO A 137 13.97 4.62 -3.81
CA PRO A 137 13.50 3.27 -3.49
C PRO A 137 14.33 2.20 -4.19
N TYR A 138 14.54 1.06 -3.53
CA TYR A 138 15.25 -0.07 -4.11
C TYR A 138 14.46 -0.73 -5.23
N SER A 139 15.13 -1.03 -6.34
CA SER A 139 14.61 -1.96 -7.36
C SER A 139 14.84 -3.41 -6.94
N ARG A 140 14.13 -4.34 -7.58
CA ARG A 140 14.35 -5.78 -7.38
C ARG A 140 15.79 -6.19 -7.68
N ASP A 141 16.36 -5.62 -8.74
CA ASP A 141 17.73 -5.90 -9.17
C ASP A 141 18.75 -5.35 -8.16
N SER A 142 18.49 -4.16 -7.61
CA SER A 142 19.33 -3.56 -6.56
C SER A 142 19.34 -4.41 -5.28
N MET A 143 18.21 -5.03 -4.92
CA MET A 143 18.17 -5.97 -3.79
C MET A 143 18.93 -7.26 -4.06
N ALA A 144 18.89 -7.77 -5.29
CA ALA A 144 19.66 -8.96 -5.68
C ALA A 144 21.17 -8.68 -5.61
N TRP A 145 21.62 -7.54 -6.12
CA TRP A 145 23.02 -7.11 -6.02
C TRP A 145 23.47 -6.87 -4.59
N ALA A 146 22.63 -6.25 -3.75
CA ALA A 146 22.93 -6.09 -2.33
C ALA A 146 23.17 -7.47 -1.67
N THR A 147 22.32 -8.44 -1.96
CA THR A 147 22.44 -9.80 -1.44
C THR A 147 23.73 -10.48 -1.91
N ALA A 148 24.09 -10.32 -3.19
CA ALA A 148 25.34 -10.85 -3.74
C ALA A 148 26.58 -10.22 -3.07
N MET A 149 26.56 -8.90 -2.83
CA MET A 149 27.65 -8.21 -2.13
C MET A 149 27.76 -8.65 -0.65
N LEU A 150 26.63 -8.84 0.03
CA LEU A 150 26.61 -9.36 1.41
C LEU A 150 27.20 -10.78 1.48
N ASP A 151 26.89 -11.62 0.51
CA ASP A 151 27.46 -12.97 0.42
C ASP A 151 28.96 -12.95 0.09
N ALA A 152 29.38 -12.05 -0.80
CA ALA A 152 30.80 -11.80 -1.08
C ALA A 152 31.58 -11.36 0.16
N ILE A 153 30.96 -10.61 1.09
CA ILE A 153 31.58 -10.24 2.36
C ILE A 153 31.73 -11.45 3.27
N LYS A 154 30.67 -12.26 3.42
CA LYS A 154 30.68 -13.47 4.27
C LYS A 154 31.75 -14.47 3.82
N THR A 155 31.91 -14.65 2.50
CA THR A 155 32.92 -15.52 1.90
C THR A 155 34.33 -14.92 1.92
N GLY A 156 34.46 -13.64 2.27
CA GLY A 156 35.75 -12.93 2.31
C GLY A 156 36.24 -12.44 0.95
N ALA A 157 35.45 -12.60 -0.13
CA ALA A 157 35.76 -12.10 -1.46
C ALA A 157 35.69 -10.57 -1.56
N LEU A 158 34.86 -9.93 -0.72
CA LEU A 158 34.73 -8.47 -0.64
C LEU A 158 35.10 -8.00 0.79
N PRO A 159 36.21 -7.28 0.98
CA PRO A 159 36.60 -6.78 2.30
C PRO A 159 35.71 -5.61 2.77
N ILE A 160 35.47 -5.56 4.07
CA ILE A 160 34.77 -4.45 4.76
C ILE A 160 35.74 -3.28 4.91
N ALA A 161 35.25 -2.05 4.73
CA ALA A 161 36.02 -0.84 5.02
C ALA A 161 36.27 -0.73 6.53
N ALA A 162 37.53 -0.88 6.95
CA ALA A 162 37.90 -0.74 8.35
C ALA A 162 37.82 0.74 8.77
N LYS A 163 37.06 1.02 9.83
CA LYS A 163 37.03 2.36 10.46
C LYS A 163 38.32 2.57 11.27
N PRO A 164 38.82 3.80 11.39
CA PRO A 164 39.94 4.09 12.28
C PRO A 164 39.57 3.65 13.71
N ASN A 165 40.46 2.88 14.35
CA ASN A 165 40.27 2.25 15.66
C ASN A 165 39.32 1.03 15.73
N MET A 166 38.94 0.45 14.60
CA MET A 166 38.16 -0.80 14.61
C MET A 166 39.09 -2.00 14.92
N SER A 167 38.77 -2.75 15.98
CA SER A 167 39.53 -3.96 16.32
C SER A 167 39.24 -5.08 15.31
N LYS A 168 40.17 -6.02 15.19
CA LYS A 168 40.03 -7.17 14.26
C LYS A 168 38.80 -8.01 14.59
N GLU A 169 38.50 -8.19 15.87
CA GLU A 169 37.33 -8.93 16.35
C GLU A 169 36.01 -8.27 15.92
N LEU A 170 35.96 -6.94 15.89
CA LEU A 170 34.78 -6.21 15.41
C LEU A 170 34.60 -6.39 13.90
N ILE A 171 35.69 -6.40 13.13
CA ILE A 171 35.65 -6.65 11.68
C ILE A 171 35.17 -8.08 11.41
N ASP A 172 35.69 -9.05 12.15
CA ASP A 172 35.30 -10.46 11.99
C ASP A 172 33.82 -10.68 12.38
N ARG A 173 33.32 -9.97 13.40
CA ARG A 173 31.91 -9.99 13.78
C ARG A 173 31.01 -9.36 12.71
N GLU A 174 31.40 -8.22 12.16
CA GLU A 174 30.69 -7.55 11.07
C GLU A 174 30.68 -8.43 9.81
N ARG A 175 31.79 -9.12 9.51
CA ARG A 175 31.89 -10.08 8.40
C ARG A 175 30.98 -11.29 8.58
N ALA A 176 30.82 -11.78 9.80
CA ALA A 176 29.92 -12.91 10.06
C ALA A 176 28.45 -12.55 9.81
N ASN A 177 28.06 -11.30 10.14
CA ASN A 177 26.69 -10.80 10.01
C ASN A 177 26.66 -9.43 9.31
N PRO A 178 26.99 -9.37 8.01
CA PRO A 178 27.00 -8.10 7.30
C PRO A 178 25.57 -7.60 7.11
N THR A 179 25.41 -6.29 7.19
CA THR A 179 24.13 -5.60 7.04
C THR A 179 24.18 -4.68 5.83
N TRP A 180 23.04 -4.12 5.43
CA TRP A 180 22.97 -3.19 4.30
C TRP A 180 23.74 -1.88 4.57
N HIS A 181 24.06 -1.61 5.83
CA HIS A 181 24.84 -0.47 6.28
C HIS A 181 26.34 -0.77 6.38
N THR A 182 26.76 -2.02 6.19
CA THR A 182 28.18 -2.37 6.16
C THR A 182 28.85 -1.60 5.02
N GLU A 183 29.97 -0.96 5.35
CA GLU A 183 30.72 -0.10 4.45
C GLU A 183 31.81 -0.91 3.73
N ILE A 184 32.02 -0.61 2.46
CA ILE A 184 33.04 -1.21 1.61
C ILE A 184 33.81 -0.10 0.90
N THR A 185 35.08 -0.37 0.58
CA THR A 185 35.88 0.59 -0.19
C THR A 185 35.57 0.45 -1.67
N ARG A 186 35.66 1.56 -2.39
CA ARG A 186 35.48 1.60 -3.85
C ARG A 186 36.47 0.69 -4.57
N GLU A 187 37.71 0.64 -4.11
CA GLU A 187 38.78 -0.16 -4.71
C GLU A 187 38.52 -1.66 -4.55
N ALA A 188 38.01 -2.06 -3.38
CA ALA A 188 37.61 -3.43 -3.10
C ALA A 188 36.44 -3.85 -4.00
N LEU A 189 35.42 -2.99 -4.11
CA LEU A 189 34.27 -3.24 -4.97
C LEU A 189 34.68 -3.33 -6.45
N GLN A 190 35.59 -2.46 -6.90
CA GLN A 190 36.12 -2.48 -8.27
C GLN A 190 36.90 -3.77 -8.55
N SER A 191 37.72 -4.23 -7.60
CA SER A 191 38.48 -5.47 -7.72
C SER A 191 37.56 -6.69 -7.79
N TRP A 192 36.54 -6.72 -6.94
CA TRP A 192 35.50 -7.75 -6.95
C TRP A 192 34.70 -7.75 -8.26
N ALA A 193 34.30 -6.57 -8.75
CA ALA A 193 33.58 -6.43 -10.02
C ALA A 193 34.41 -7.01 -11.19
N LYS A 194 35.68 -6.63 -11.28
CA LYS A 194 36.62 -7.12 -12.31
C LYS A 194 36.80 -8.63 -12.23
N ALA A 195 36.92 -9.20 -11.03
CA ALA A 195 37.06 -10.65 -10.84
C ALA A 195 35.85 -11.44 -11.36
N HIS A 196 34.67 -10.82 -11.41
CA HIS A 196 33.42 -11.42 -11.90
C HIS A 196 33.04 -10.96 -13.31
N GLY A 197 33.93 -10.24 -14.02
CA GLY A 197 33.67 -9.76 -15.39
C GLY A 197 32.67 -8.60 -15.49
N HIS A 198 32.41 -7.90 -14.39
CA HIS A 198 31.54 -6.72 -14.35
C HIS A 198 32.34 -5.42 -14.36
N ASN A 199 31.81 -4.39 -15.02
CA ASN A 199 32.41 -3.06 -15.08
C ASN A 199 31.34 -1.95 -15.00
N PRO A 200 30.72 -1.75 -13.82
CA PRO A 200 29.64 -0.77 -13.68
C PRO A 200 30.18 0.66 -13.86
N GLU A 201 29.35 1.55 -14.42
CA GLU A 201 29.76 2.88 -14.89
C GLU A 201 30.36 3.75 -13.77
N PHE A 202 29.78 3.72 -12.58
CA PHE A 202 30.27 4.49 -11.43
C PHE A 202 31.66 4.07 -10.93
N LEU A 203 32.13 2.85 -11.27
CA LEU A 203 33.45 2.32 -10.95
C LEU A 203 34.48 2.49 -12.09
N ARG A 204 34.06 3.02 -13.25
CA ARG A 204 34.97 3.33 -14.35
C ARG A 204 35.81 4.56 -13.99
N GLN A 205 37.11 4.34 -13.88
CA GLN A 205 38.11 5.41 -13.83
C GLN A 205 38.29 5.99 -15.23
#